data_AF-A0A2D0WWP0-F1
#
_entry.id   AF-A0A2D0WWP0-F1
#
_cell.length_a   1.000
_cell.length_b   1.000
_cell.length_c   1.000
_cell.angle_alpha   90.00
_cell.angle_beta   90.00
_cell.angle_gamma   90.00
#
_symmetry.space_group_name_H-M   'P 1'
#
loop_
_entity.id
_entity.type
_entity.pdbx_description
1 polymer ?
#
loop_
_entity_poly.entity_id
_entity_poly.type
_entity_poly.pdbx_seq_one_letter_code
_entity_poly.pdbx_strand_id
1 'polypeptide(L)'
;FPRFDKAKKENTLSIEPGPYDVALIGDYNIGGDAWASRMILEEMGLRVVAQWSGDGTVNELVNGPASKLVLIHCYRSMNYI
;
A
#
# COMPACT_ATOMS: atom_id res chain seq x y z
N PHE A 1 -7.42 4.53 -11.32
CA PHE A 1 -7.57 5.19 -10.01
C PHE A 1 -7.52 6.69 -10.24
N PRO A 2 -8.66 7.41 -10.37
CA PRO A 2 -8.66 8.75 -10.97
C PRO A 2 -7.72 9.77 -10.29
N ARG A 3 -7.61 9.72 -8.95
CA ARG A 3 -6.68 10.59 -8.20
C ARG A 3 -5.21 10.22 -8.43
N PHE A 4 -4.89 8.93 -8.50
CA PHE A 4 -3.55 8.46 -8.85
C PHE A 4 -3.19 8.85 -10.29
N ASP A 5 -4.10 8.65 -11.25
CA ASP A 5 -3.87 8.96 -12.67
C ASP A 5 -3.58 10.46 -12.86
N LYS A 6 -4.32 11.31 -12.14
CA LYS A 6 -4.07 12.76 -12.08
C LYS A 6 -2.71 13.07 -11.43
N ALA A 7 -2.42 12.49 -10.27
CA ALA A 7 -1.17 12.74 -9.55
C ALA A 7 0.06 12.30 -10.36
N LYS A 8 -0.04 11.18 -11.07
CA LYS A 8 1.00 10.69 -11.98
C LYS A 8 1.21 11.64 -13.16
N LYS A 9 0.14 12.16 -13.76
CA LYS A 9 0.22 13.11 -14.88
C LYS A 9 0.83 14.45 -14.47
N GLU A 10 0.50 14.92 -13.27
CA GLU A 10 0.98 16.20 -12.71
C GLU A 10 2.35 16.06 -12.04
N ASN A 11 2.91 14.84 -11.98
CA ASN A 11 4.14 14.50 -11.28
C ASN A 11 4.12 14.92 -9.79
N THR A 12 2.98 14.72 -9.13
CA THR A 12 2.72 15.07 -7.72
C THR A 12 2.61 13.85 -6.81
N LEU A 13 3.01 12.66 -7.29
CA LEU A 13 3.12 11.48 -6.44
C LEU A 13 4.14 11.73 -5.34
N SER A 14 3.83 11.33 -4.11
CA SER A 14 4.75 11.54 -2.99
C SER A 14 5.89 10.51 -2.94
N ILE A 15 5.91 9.57 -3.89
CA ILE A 15 6.91 8.50 -3.99
C ILE A 15 7.43 8.41 -5.43
N GLU A 16 8.73 8.16 -5.54
CA GLU A 16 9.37 7.68 -6.76
C GLU A 16 9.19 6.15 -6.82
N PRO A 17 8.52 5.57 -7.84
CA PRO A 17 8.25 4.13 -7.89
C PRO A 17 9.53 3.29 -8.00
N GLY A 18 9.66 2.28 -7.13
CA GLY A 18 10.76 1.32 -7.10
C GLY A 18 10.34 -0.08 -7.59
N PRO A 19 11.31 -0.97 -7.90
CA PRO A 19 11.03 -2.34 -8.34
C PRO A 19 10.47 -3.26 -7.24
N TYR A 20 10.63 -2.89 -5.97
CA TYR A 20 10.23 -3.71 -4.80
C TYR A 20 9.07 -3.11 -4.00
N ASP A 21 8.31 -2.21 -4.62
CA ASP A 21 7.16 -1.58 -3.98
C ASP A 21 5.97 -2.53 -3.90
N VAL A 22 5.39 -2.69 -2.71
CA VAL A 22 4.20 -3.52 -2.48
C VAL A 22 3.12 -2.75 -1.71
N ALA A 23 1.87 -3.12 -1.92
CA ALA A 23 0.74 -2.63 -1.13
C ALA A 23 0.18 -3.76 -0.25
N LEU A 24 0.11 -3.55 1.06
CA LEU A 24 -0.51 -4.47 2.01
C LEU A 24 -2.00 -4.12 2.13
N ILE A 25 -2.87 -5.00 1.66
CA ILE A 25 -4.31 -4.73 1.51
C ILE A 25 -5.13 -5.70 2.33
N GLY A 26 -6.14 -5.18 3.03
CA GLY A 26 -7.01 -5.97 3.89
C GLY A 26 -6.39 -6.31 5.23
N ASP A 27 -5.44 -5.50 5.70
CA ASP A 27 -4.96 -5.50 7.07
C ASP A 27 -5.49 -4.24 7.78
N TYR A 28 -6.16 -4.46 8.91
CA TYR A 28 -6.83 -3.40 9.69
C TYR A 28 -6.01 -2.96 10.89
N ASN A 29 -4.79 -3.47 11.04
CA ASN A 29 -3.86 -3.15 12.11
C ASN A 29 -4.46 -3.33 13.51
N ILE A 30 -5.29 -4.37 13.69
CA ILE A 30 -5.91 -4.67 14.98
C ILE A 30 -4.79 -5.03 15.95
N GLY A 31 -4.65 -4.26 17.04
CA GLY A 31 -3.58 -4.51 18.02
C GLY A 31 -2.15 -4.37 17.48
N GLY A 32 -1.94 -3.74 16.31
CA GLY A 32 -0.62 -3.59 15.69
C GLY A 32 -0.25 -4.66 14.66
N ASP A 33 -1.18 -5.50 14.23
CA ASP A 33 -0.93 -6.60 13.27
C ASP A 33 -0.26 -6.14 11.96
N ALA A 34 -0.70 -5.01 11.39
CA ALA A 34 -0.15 -4.50 10.13
C ALA A 34 1.29 -4.01 10.32
N TRP A 35 1.60 -3.42 11.48
CA TRP A 35 2.96 -2.97 11.78
C TRP A 35 3.94 -4.14 11.90
N ALA A 36 3.53 -5.22 12.57
CA ALA A 36 4.36 -6.42 12.68
C ALA A 36 4.59 -7.07 11.29
N SER A 37 3.52 -7.16 10.48
CA SER A 37 3.62 -7.68 9.11
C SER A 37 4.51 -6.80 8.23
N ARG A 38 4.34 -5.48 8.30
CA ARG A 38 5.14 -4.49 7.57
C ARG A 38 6.62 -4.60 7.92
N MET A 39 6.96 -4.72 9.20
CA MET A 39 8.34 -4.86 9.66
C MET A 39 9.03 -6.04 8.97
N ILE A 40 8.36 -7.21 8.92
CA ILE A 40 8.91 -8.40 8.24
C ILE A 40 9.08 -8.16 6.73
N LEU A 41 8.10 -7.55 6.07
CA LEU A 41 8.19 -7.24 4.63
C LEU A 41 9.35 -6.28 4.32
N GLU A 42 9.55 -5.26 5.15
CA GLU A 42 10.63 -4.29 4.99
C GLU A 42 12.01 -4.91 5.32
N GLU A 43 12.10 -5.78 6.32
CA GLU A 43 13.30 -6.58 6.61
C GLU A 43 13.68 -7.53 5.46
N MET A 44 12.70 -8.05 4.71
CA MET A 44 12.93 -8.81 3.48
C MET A 44 13.44 -7.96 2.30
N GLY A 45 13.46 -6.63 2.44
CA GLY A 45 13.90 -5.69 1.40
C GLY A 45 12.78 -5.16 0.49
N LEU A 46 11.52 -5.40 0.84
CA LEU A 46 10.38 -4.78 0.15
C LEU A 46 10.12 -3.37 0.71
N ARG A 47 9.43 -2.52 -0.05
CA ARG A 47 8.92 -1.24 0.45
C ARG A 47 7.41 -1.26 0.47
N VAL A 48 6.81 -1.17 1.66
CA VAL A 48 5.34 -1.07 1.80
C VAL A 48 4.92 0.37 1.52
N VAL A 49 4.46 0.63 0.30
CA VAL A 49 4.06 1.98 -0.16
C VAL A 49 2.65 2.37 0.27
N ALA A 50 1.84 1.37 0.67
CA ALA A 50 0.51 1.59 1.20
C ALA A 50 0.07 0.42 2.09
N GLN A 51 -0.65 0.75 3.17
CA GLN A 51 -1.35 -0.22 4.02
C GLN A 51 -2.85 0.12 4.10
N TRP A 52 -3.73 -0.80 3.68
CA TRP A 52 -5.16 -0.53 3.58
C TRP A 52 -5.97 -1.47 4.50
N SER A 53 -6.70 -0.96 5.50
CA SER A 53 -6.84 0.44 5.94
C SER A 53 -6.28 0.71 7.34
N GLY A 54 -5.73 -0.31 8.01
CA GLY A 54 -5.14 -0.15 9.33
C GLY A 54 -3.97 0.82 9.28
N ASP A 55 -4.08 1.95 10.00
CA ASP A 55 -3.08 3.02 10.01
C ASP A 55 -2.74 3.59 8.62
N GLY A 56 -3.62 3.40 7.62
CA GLY A 56 -3.43 3.92 6.27
C GLY A 56 -3.74 5.42 6.18
N THR A 57 -2.95 6.15 5.41
CA THR A 57 -3.22 7.57 5.11
C THR A 57 -3.83 7.76 3.73
N VAL A 58 -4.59 8.84 3.51
CA VAL A 58 -5.13 9.17 2.18
C VAL A 58 -4.02 9.29 1.12
N ASN A 59 -2.85 9.77 1.52
CA ASN A 59 -1.69 9.87 0.63
C ASN A 59 -1.21 8.48 0.18
N GLU A 60 -1.10 7.53 1.11
CA GLU A 60 -0.81 6.13 0.78
C GLU A 60 -1.89 5.48 -0.09
N LEU A 61 -3.17 5.79 0.12
CA LEU A 61 -4.24 5.31 -0.75
C LEU A 61 -4.07 5.81 -2.19
N VAL A 62 -3.64 7.06 -2.37
CA VAL A 62 -3.34 7.61 -3.71
C VAL A 62 -2.12 6.93 -4.31
N ASN A 63 -1.11 6.57 -3.51
CA ASN A 63 0.11 5.93 -3.98
C ASN A 63 -0.02 4.41 -4.21
N GLY A 64 -0.98 3.74 -3.57
CA GLY A 64 -1.16 2.28 -3.65
C GLY A 64 -1.11 1.70 -5.07
N PRO A 65 -1.75 2.32 -6.09
CA PRO A 65 -1.69 1.88 -7.48
C PRO A 65 -0.30 1.94 -8.13
N ALA A 66 0.69 2.60 -7.50
CA ALA A 66 2.08 2.62 -7.96
C ALA A 66 2.85 1.33 -7.61
N SER A 67 2.33 0.53 -6.68
CA SER A 67 2.96 -0.73 -6.23
C SER A 67 3.12 -1.72 -7.38
N LYS A 68 4.14 -2.59 -7.27
CA LYS A 68 4.41 -3.68 -8.23
C LYS A 68 3.61 -4.94 -7.92
N LEU A 69 3.25 -5.13 -6.65
CA LEU A 69 2.46 -6.26 -6.20
C LEU A 69 1.52 -5.85 -5.06
N VAL A 70 0.30 -6.35 -5.12
CA VAL A 70 -0.70 -6.21 -4.05
C VAL A 70 -0.72 -7.49 -3.22
N LEU A 71 -0.48 -7.36 -1.92
CA LEU A 71 -0.50 -8.43 -0.94
C LEU A 71 -1.83 -8.40 -0.18
N ILE A 72 -2.73 -9.33 -0.48
CA ILE A 72 -4.07 -9.36 0.14
C ILE A 72 -4.04 -10.26 1.38
N HIS A 73 -4.25 -9.67 2.56
CA HIS A 73 -4.42 -10.41 3.81
C HIS A 73 -5.88 -10.86 3.97
N CYS A 74 -6.80 -9.94 4.26
CA CYS A 74 -8.23 -10.26 4.30
C CYS A 74 -8.84 -10.29 2.89
N TYR A 75 -8.82 -11.46 2.26
CA TYR A 75 -9.46 -11.69 0.95
C TYR A 75 -10.93 -11.25 0.95
N ARG A 76 -11.68 -11.58 2.01
CA ARG A 76 -13.12 -11.41 1.95
C ARG A 76 -13.55 -9.95 1.82
N SER A 77 -12.88 -9.04 2.51
CA SER A 77 -13.26 -7.64 2.54
C SER A 77 -12.67 -6.82 1.39
N MET A 78 -11.52 -7.23 0.84
CA MET A 78 -10.74 -6.39 -0.09
C MET A 78 -10.49 -7.02 -1.48
N ASN A 79 -11.15 -8.12 -1.83
CA ASN A 79 -11.06 -8.72 -3.18
C ASN A 79 -11.63 -7.86 -4.32
N TYR A 80 -12.36 -6.78 -4.02
CA TYR A 80 -13.02 -5.92 -5.03
C TYR A 80 -12.15 -4.75 -5.49
N ILE A 81 -10.96 -4.59 -4.89
CA ILE A 81 -9.97 -3.57 -5.24
C ILE A 81 -9.29 -3.95 -6.56
#